data_AF-A0AA50HWK1-F1
#
_entry.id   AF-A0AA50HWK1-F1
#
_cell.length_a   1.000
_cell.length_b   1.000
_cell.length_c   1.000
_cell.angle_alpha   90.00
_cell.angle_beta   90.00
_cell.angle_gamma   90.00
#
_symmetry.space_group_name_H-M   'P 1'
#
loop_
_entity.id
_entity.type
_entity.pdbx_description
1 polymer ?
#
loop_
_entity_poly.entity_id
_entity_poly.type
_entity_poly.pdbx_seq_one_letter_code
_entity_poly.pdbx_strand_id
1 'polypeptide(L)'
;MKQDAKLISLLRSAISSTIDDDGWSSLAEIGGHIKNQASFDSRNYGYAKLSSLFEAIDLFEIERKNRAIYVRNRQKSPPHLSSSYGLHHRRRT
;
A
#
# COMPACT_ATOMS: atom_id res chain seq x y z
N MET A 1 -0.48 -17.61 13.31
CA MET A 1 0.55 -17.92 12.31
C MET A 1 1.50 -16.72 12.22
N LYS A 2 2.82 -16.93 12.20
CA LYS A 2 3.84 -15.84 12.30
C LYS A 2 4.36 -15.37 10.93
N GLN A 3 4.03 -16.09 9.86
CA GLN A 3 4.56 -15.84 8.52
C GLN A 3 3.92 -14.60 7.88
N ASP A 4 2.67 -14.32 8.21
CA ASP A 4 1.89 -13.21 7.65
C ASP A 4 2.50 -11.86 8.06
N ALA A 5 2.94 -11.71 9.31
CA ALA A 5 3.47 -10.45 9.81
C ALA A 5 4.79 -10.03 9.14
N LYS A 6 5.73 -10.96 8.95
CA LYS A 6 6.99 -10.69 8.25
C LYS A 6 6.74 -10.31 6.80
N LEU A 7 5.83 -11.03 6.14
CA LEU A 7 5.43 -10.78 4.76
C LEU A 7 4.82 -9.38 4.60
N ILE A 8 3.88 -9.02 5.47
CA ILE A 8 3.23 -7.69 5.47
C ILE A 8 4.26 -6.58 5.70
N SER A 9 5.21 -6.77 6.63
CA SER A 9 6.28 -5.79 6.86
C SER A 9 7.15 -5.60 5.62
N LEU A 10 7.49 -6.71 4.93
CA LEU A 10 8.25 -6.68 3.67
C LEU A 10 7.48 -5.96 2.55
N LEU A 11 6.20 -6.26 2.38
CA LEU A 11 5.34 -5.60 1.40
C LEU A 11 5.24 -4.10 1.66
N ARG A 12 5.05 -3.68 2.91
CA ARG A 12 5.04 -2.25 3.30
C ARG A 12 6.37 -1.59 3.00
N SER A 13 7.49 -2.24 3.33
CA SER A 13 8.83 -1.71 3.06
C SER A 13 9.06 -1.55 1.56
N ALA A 14 8.73 -2.58 0.78
CA ALA A 14 8.89 -2.55 -0.68
C ALA A 14 8.02 -1.47 -1.35
N ILE A 15 6.76 -1.33 -0.95
CA ILE A 15 5.90 -0.23 -1.42
C ILE A 15 6.54 1.11 -1.06
N SER A 16 6.95 1.32 0.20
CA SER A 16 7.56 2.59 0.62
C SER A 16 8.85 2.94 -0.13
N SER A 17 9.59 1.94 -0.63
CA SER A 17 10.80 2.15 -1.44
C SER A 17 10.53 2.31 -2.93
N THR A 18 9.36 1.89 -3.41
CA THR A 18 8.96 1.91 -4.83
C THR A 18 7.74 2.81 -5.07
N ILE A 19 7.39 3.64 -4.10
CA ILE A 19 6.29 4.60 -4.21
C ILE A 19 6.75 5.77 -5.06
N ASP A 20 5.93 6.07 -6.06
CA ASP A 20 6.15 7.21 -6.95
C ASP A 20 5.58 8.49 -6.34
N ASP A 21 5.80 9.64 -7.00
CA ASP A 21 5.34 10.96 -6.53
C ASP A 21 3.81 11.03 -6.41
N ASP A 22 3.11 10.29 -7.28
CA ASP A 22 1.65 10.12 -7.26
C ASP A 22 1.13 9.25 -6.08
N GLY A 23 2.01 8.68 -5.25
CA GLY A 23 1.63 7.81 -4.14
C GLY A 23 1.22 6.39 -4.55
N TRP A 24 1.51 6.00 -5.78
CA TRP A 24 1.28 4.66 -6.32
C TRP A 24 2.61 3.96 -6.60
N SER A 25 2.64 2.64 -6.42
CA SER A 25 3.81 1.81 -6.72
C SER A 25 3.49 0.78 -7.78
N SER A 26 4.36 0.59 -8.76
CA SER A 26 4.18 -0.46 -9.77
C SER A 26 4.46 -1.84 -9.16
N LEU A 27 3.53 -2.79 -9.33
CA LEU A 27 3.67 -4.17 -8.86
C LEU A 27 4.90 -4.87 -9.47
N ALA A 28 5.30 -4.48 -10.69
CA ALA A 28 6.52 -4.95 -11.32
C ALA A 28 7.78 -4.55 -10.51
N GLU A 29 7.85 -3.29 -10.08
CA GLU A 29 8.96 -2.78 -9.27
C GLU A 29 8.93 -3.36 -7.86
N ILE A 30 7.75 -3.42 -7.23
CA ILE A 30 7.57 -4.07 -5.93
C ILE A 30 8.04 -5.52 -5.98
N GLY A 31 7.63 -6.26 -7.02
CA GLY A 31 8.02 -7.67 -7.20
C GLY A 31 9.52 -7.85 -7.40
N GLY A 32 10.16 -6.98 -8.19
CA GLY A 32 11.61 -6.96 -8.34
C GLY A 32 12.32 -6.64 -7.03
N HIS A 33 11.84 -5.64 -6.31
CA HIS A 33 12.41 -5.18 -5.04
C HIS A 33 12.27 -6.21 -3.93
N ILE A 34 11.11 -6.87 -3.80
CA ILE A 34 10.90 -7.96 -2.83
C ILE A 34 11.80 -9.15 -3.15
N LYS A 35 11.91 -9.52 -4.43
CA LYS A 35 12.79 -10.62 -4.86
C LYS A 35 14.26 -10.33 -4.59
N ASN A 36 14.65 -9.05 -4.60
CA ASN A 36 16.01 -8.62 -4.33
C ASN A 36 16.30 -8.45 -2.83
N GLN A 37 15.36 -7.90 -2.06
CA GLN A 37 15.53 -7.67 -0.62
C GLN A 37 15.37 -8.93 0.22
N ALA A 38 14.40 -9.76 -0.13
CA ALA A 38 14.21 -11.02 0.53
C ALA A 38 14.84 -12.08 -0.36
N SER A 39 15.71 -12.92 0.20
CA SER A 39 15.97 -14.28 -0.30
C SER A 39 14.70 -15.11 -0.18
N PHE A 40 13.63 -14.61 -0.78
CA PHE A 40 12.28 -15.10 -0.73
C PHE A 40 12.19 -16.19 -1.77
N ASP A 41 12.37 -17.42 -1.33
CA ASP A 41 12.01 -18.57 -2.14
C ASP A 41 10.49 -18.57 -2.31
N SER A 42 10.04 -18.19 -3.50
CA SER A 42 8.64 -18.28 -3.95
C SER A 42 8.04 -19.67 -3.74
N ARG A 43 8.88 -20.70 -3.74
CA ARG A 43 8.54 -22.09 -3.39
C ARG A 43 8.01 -22.25 -1.96
N ASN A 44 8.46 -21.42 -1.03
CA ASN A 44 8.10 -21.53 0.39
C ASN A 44 6.75 -20.88 0.73
N TYR A 45 6.18 -20.10 -0.20
CA TYR A 45 4.96 -19.34 0.04
C TYR A 45 3.76 -19.81 -0.77
N GLY A 46 3.94 -20.72 -1.75
CA GLY A 46 2.82 -21.32 -2.48
C GLY A 46 2.02 -20.35 -3.37
N TYR A 47 2.40 -19.06 -3.42
CA TYR A 47 1.74 -18.05 -4.23
C TYR A 47 2.42 -17.94 -5.60
N ALA A 48 1.67 -18.28 -6.65
CA ALA A 48 2.13 -18.16 -8.03
C ALA A 48 2.26 -16.69 -8.48
N LYS A 49 1.57 -15.75 -7.81
CA LYS A 49 1.47 -14.35 -8.22
C LYS A 49 1.41 -13.41 -7.03
N LEU A 50 2.23 -12.35 -7.05
CA LEU A 50 2.21 -11.25 -6.08
C LEU A 50 0.84 -10.55 -6.03
N SER A 51 0.14 -10.46 -7.17
CA SER A 51 -1.16 -9.82 -7.26
C SER A 51 -2.19 -10.47 -6.34
N SER A 52 -2.28 -11.81 -6.32
CA SER A 52 -3.22 -12.52 -5.44
C SER A 52 -2.88 -12.38 -3.97
N LEU A 53 -1.59 -12.21 -3.64
CA LEU A 53 -1.18 -11.95 -2.27
C LEU A 53 -1.64 -10.57 -1.81
N PHE A 54 -1.47 -9.55 -2.65
CA PHE A 54 -2.01 -8.22 -2.36
C PHE A 54 -3.54 -8.23 -2.32
N GLU A 55 -4.20 -8.97 -3.21
CA GLU A 55 -5.68 -9.11 -3.21
C GLU A 55 -6.19 -9.79 -1.93
N ALA A 56 -5.41 -10.70 -1.35
CA ALA A 56 -5.74 -11.34 -0.07
C ALA A 56 -5.55 -10.40 1.15
N ILE A 57 -4.78 -9.33 0.99
CA ILE A 57 -4.48 -8.37 2.06
C ILE A 57 -5.30 -7.10 1.82
N ASP A 58 -6.46 -6.98 2.49
CA ASP A 58 -7.39 -5.83 2.40
C ASP A 58 -6.79 -4.47 2.86
N LEU A 59 -5.53 -4.48 3.31
CA LEU A 59 -4.77 -3.29 3.70
C LEU A 59 -4.15 -2.56 2.49
N PHE A 60 -4.10 -3.19 1.32
CA PHE A 60 -3.52 -2.60 0.12
C PHE A 60 -4.58 -2.41 -0.94
N GLU A 61 -4.48 -1.30 -1.66
CA GLU A 61 -5.37 -1.01 -2.77
C GLU A 61 -4.62 -1.29 -4.07
N ILE A 62 -5.25 -2.03 -4.97
CA ILE A 62 -4.65 -2.47 -6.24
C ILE A 62 -5.47 -1.88 -7.38
N GLU A 63 -4.80 -1.17 -8.27
CA GLU A 63 -5.40 -0.61 -9.46
C GLU A 63 -4.73 -1.19 -10.71
N ARG A 64 -5.53 -1.76 -11.61
CA ARG A 64 -5.04 -2.28 -12.89
C ARG A 64 -5.32 -1.24 -13.97
N LYS A 65 -4.29 -0.54 -14.42
CA LYS A 65 -4.42 0.51 -15.44
C LYS A 65 -3.70 0.08 -16.72
N ASN A 66 -4.50 -0.10 -17.77
CA ASN A 66 -4.03 -0.50 -19.10
C ASN A 66 -3.36 -1.89 -19.11
N ARG A 67 -2.04 -1.94 -18.85
CA ARG A 67 -1.23 -3.17 -18.75
C ARG A 67 -0.33 -3.21 -17.50
N ALA A 68 -0.34 -2.15 -16.71
CA ALA A 68 0.41 -2.08 -15.47
C ALA A 68 -0.52 -2.27 -14.27
N ILE A 69 0.00 -2.91 -13.23
CA ILE A 69 -0.69 -3.06 -11.96
C ILE A 69 0.00 -2.12 -10.99
N TYR A 70 -0.78 -1.24 -10.39
CA TYR A 70 -0.36 -0.31 -9.37
C TYR A 70 -0.90 -0.76 -8.03
N VAL A 71 -0.11 -0.57 -6.99
CA VAL A 71 -0.46 -0.89 -5.61
C VAL A 71 -0.16 0.32 -4.77
N ARG A 72 -1.09 0.67 -3.88
CA ARG A 72 -0.85 1.66 -2.84
C ARG A 72 -1.23 1.10 -1.48
N ASN A 73 -0.61 1.62 -0.44
CA ASN A 73 -1.03 1.31 0.91
C ASN A 73 -2.31 2.07 1.22
N ARG A 74 -3.35 1.37 1.65
CA ARG A 74 -4.55 1.97 2.24
C ARG A 74 -4.21 2.44 3.66
N GLN A 75 -3.16 3.26 3.80
CA GLN A 75 -2.96 3.99 5.04
C GLN A 75 -4.17 4.90 5.15
N LYS A 76 -5.00 4.62 6.16
CA LYS A 76 -6.08 5.47 6.61
C LYS A 76 -5.61 6.91 6.46
N SER A 77 -6.21 7.62 5.51
CA SER A 77 -6.23 9.07 5.55
C SER A 77 -6.56 9.43 7.00
N PRO A 78 -5.73 10.21 7.72
CA PRO A 78 -6.24 10.81 8.94
C PRO A 78 -7.55 11.50 8.55
N PRO A 79 -8.62 11.40 9.35
CA PRO A 79 -9.85 12.14 9.11
C PRO A 79 -9.54 13.63 9.31
N HIS A 80 -8.85 14.22 8.35
CA HIS A 80 -8.48 15.62 8.34
C HIS A 80 -9.65 16.38 7.72
N LEU A 81 -10.58 16.70 8.61
CA LEU A 81 -11.35 17.94 8.68
C LEU A 81 -11.95 18.43 7.36
N SER A 82 -13.07 17.81 6.99
CA SER A 82 -14.17 18.58 6.42
C SER A 82 -14.55 19.73 7.36
N SER A 83 -14.31 20.94 6.89
CA SER A 83 -15.24 22.08 6.99
C SER A 83 -15.76 22.46 8.39
N SER A 84 -15.14 23.49 8.99
CA SER A 84 -15.90 24.47 9.77
C SER A 84 -15.19 25.83 9.77
N TYR A 85 -15.12 26.45 8.59
CA TYR A 85 -15.15 27.93 8.51
C TYR A 85 -16.54 28.38 8.95
N GLY A 86 -16.79 28.31 10.26
CA GLY A 86 -18.01 28.77 10.92
C GLY A 86 -17.61 29.70 12.04
N LEU A 87 -16.86 30.75 11.70
CA LEU A 87 -16.45 31.79 12.63
C LEU A 87 -17.70 32.60 13.01
N HIS A 88 -18.43 32.10 14.01
CA HIS A 88 -19.40 32.85 14.77
C HIS A 88 -18.66 33.98 15.49
N HIS A 89 -18.45 35.10 14.81
CA HIS A 89 -18.32 36.38 15.49
C HIS A 89 -19.69 36.74 16.03
N ARG A 90 -20.01 36.21 17.22
CA ARG A 90 -21.04 36.81 18.05
C ARG A 90 -20.59 38.22 18.35
N ARG A 91 -21.36 39.18 17.84
CA ARG A 91 -21.39 40.54 18.32
C ARG A 91 -21.57 40.52 19.85
N ARG A 92 -20.59 41.06 20.55
CA ARG A 92 -20.70 41.79 21.82
C ARG A 92 -19.96 43.08 21.50
N THR A 93 -20.52 44.27 21.62
CA THR A 93 -21.43 44.84 22.62
C THR A 93 -22.37 45.82 21.96
#